data_AF-A0A8J7I705-F1
#
_entry.id   AF-A0A8J7I705-F1
#
_cell.length_a   1.000
_cell.length_b   1.000
_cell.length_c   1.000
_cell.angle_alpha   90.00
_cell.angle_beta   90.00
_cell.angle_gamma   90.00
#
_symmetry.space_group_name_H-M   'P 1'
#
loop_
_entity.id
_entity.type
_entity.pdbx_description
1 polymer ?
#
loop_
_entity_poly.entity_id
_entity_poly.type
_entity_poly.pdbx_seq_one_letter_code
_entity_poly.pdbx_strand_id
1 'polypeptide(L)'
;MNSPLNIEVKNLDHLGIVAGIIDEIELVDQINKILGQHPQEKVSAGQAVKAMILNGLGFVSGTLYMFPKYMDGYACENLLGEGILPEYLNDDRLGRVLDQLYL
;
A
#
# COMPACT_ATOMS: atom_id res chain seq x y z
N MET A 1 -38.13 -1.34 0.11
CA MET A 1 -37.47 -0.08 -0.27
C MET A 1 -36.12 -0.47 -0.85
N ASN A 2 -35.88 -0.25 -2.14
CA ASN A 2 -34.57 -0.52 -2.72
C ASN A 2 -33.62 0.56 -2.25
N SER A 3 -32.63 0.21 -1.42
CA SER A 3 -31.53 1.12 -1.11
C SER A 3 -30.88 1.56 -2.42
N PRO A 4 -30.56 2.86 -2.59
CA PRO A 4 -29.85 3.30 -3.78
C PRO A 4 -28.53 2.54 -3.86
N LEU A 5 -28.16 2.11 -5.07
CA LEU A 5 -26.80 1.60 -5.32
C LEU A 5 -25.82 2.69 -4.86
N ASN A 6 -25.01 2.40 -3.84
CA ASN A 6 -23.96 3.29 -3.42
C ASN A 6 -22.81 3.15 -4.42
N ILE A 7 -22.70 4.09 -5.36
CA ILE A 7 -21.64 4.12 -6.37
C ILE A 7 -20.55 5.06 -5.84
N GLU A 8 -19.35 4.51 -5.67
CA GLU A 8 -18.16 5.27 -5.28
C GLU A 8 -17.18 5.30 -6.45
N VAL A 9 -16.60 6.48 -6.72
CA VAL A 9 -15.59 6.67 -7.76
C VAL A 9 -14.26 6.96 -7.07
N LYS A 10 -13.24 6.12 -7.34
CA LYS A 10 -11.89 6.26 -6.79
C LYS A 10 -10.87 6.31 -7.92
N ASN A 11 -9.75 7.00 -7.70
CA ASN A 11 -8.67 7.11 -8.67
C ASN A 11 -7.69 5.94 -8.54
N LEU A 12 -7.37 5.29 -9.66
CA LEU A 12 -6.26 4.33 -9.77
C LEU A 12 -5.05 4.95 -10.46
N ASP A 13 -5.29 5.79 -11.47
CA ASP A 13 -4.25 6.38 -12.32
C ASP A 13 -3.30 5.29 -12.89
N HIS A 14 -2.06 5.67 -13.25
CA HIS A 14 -1.00 4.76 -13.67
C HIS A 14 -0.58 3.76 -12.58
N LEU A 15 -0.94 3.99 -11.32
CA LEU A 15 -0.60 3.11 -10.19
C LEU A 15 -1.23 1.72 -10.34
N GLY A 16 -2.40 1.62 -10.97
CA GLY A 16 -3.07 0.33 -11.21
C GLY A 16 -2.24 -0.63 -12.08
N ILE A 17 -1.54 -0.10 -13.10
CA ILE A 17 -0.67 -0.92 -13.96
C ILE A 17 0.54 -1.42 -13.18
N VAL A 18 1.15 -0.54 -12.39
CA VAL A 18 2.32 -0.87 -11.57
C VAL A 18 1.94 -1.90 -10.51
N ALA A 19 0.79 -1.71 -9.85
CA ALA A 19 0.27 -2.66 -8.87
C ALA A 19 0.03 -4.04 -9.51
N GLY A 20 -0.54 -4.09 -10.71
CA GLY A 20 -0.74 -5.34 -11.46
C GLY A 20 0.57 -6.06 -11.77
N ILE A 21 1.62 -5.35 -12.17
CA ILE A 21 2.95 -5.95 -12.41
C ILE A 21 3.55 -6.48 -11.10
N ILE A 22 3.43 -5.72 -10.02
CA ILE A 22 3.90 -6.13 -8.68
C ILE A 22 3.22 -7.44 -8.24
N ASP A 23 1.92 -7.57 -8.51
CA ASP A 23 1.13 -8.76 -8.19
C ASP A 23 1.50 -9.94 -9.10
N GLU A 24 1.71 -9.69 -10.40
CA GLU A 24 2.10 -10.72 -11.38
C GLU A 24 3.45 -11.38 -11.02
N ILE A 25 4.40 -10.61 -10.47
CA ILE A 25 5.70 -11.13 -10.06
C ILE A 25 5.73 -11.63 -8.60
N GLU A 26 4.58 -11.63 -7.91
CA GLU A 26 4.43 -12.07 -6.52
C GLU A 26 5.39 -11.37 -5.53
N LEU A 27 5.73 -10.10 -5.79
CA LEU A 27 6.75 -9.38 -5.00
C LEU A 27 6.35 -9.29 -3.52
N VAL A 28 5.07 -9.06 -3.24
CA VAL A 28 4.54 -8.97 -1.88
C VAL A 28 4.82 -10.26 -1.11
N ASP A 29 4.51 -11.41 -1.71
CA ASP A 29 4.68 -12.72 -1.08
C ASP A 29 6.16 -13.06 -0.89
N GLN A 30 7.01 -12.72 -1.86
CA GLN A 30 8.45 -12.92 -1.73
C GLN A 30 9.05 -12.13 -0.57
N ILE A 31 8.68 -10.85 -0.42
CA ILE A 31 9.14 -10.02 0.70
C ILE A 31 8.63 -10.57 2.03
N ASN A 32 7.34 -10.93 2.09
CA ASN A 32 6.74 -11.50 3.30
C ASN A 32 7.39 -12.83 3.71
N LYS A 33 7.84 -13.64 2.74
CA LYS A 33 8.57 -14.87 3.00
C LYS A 33 9.96 -14.61 3.60
N ILE A 34 10.63 -13.53 3.18
CA ILE A 34 11.97 -13.18 3.65
C ILE A 34 11.92 -12.56 5.05
N LEU A 35 11.02 -11.60 5.27
CA LEU A 35 10.95 -10.83 6.52
C LEU A 35 10.01 -11.46 7.57
N GLY A 36 9.18 -12.42 7.15
CA GLY A 36 8.10 -12.95 7.96
C GLY A 36 6.92 -11.98 8.05
N GLN A 37 5.86 -12.45 8.71
CA GLN A 37 4.68 -11.65 9.04
C GLN A 37 4.26 -11.95 10.47
N HIS A 38 3.76 -10.93 11.16
CA HIS A 38 3.16 -11.10 12.48
C HIS A 38 1.63 -10.92 12.39
N PRO A 39 0.80 -11.76 13.05
CA PRO A 39 -0.67 -11.70 12.92
C PRO A 39 -1.32 -10.38 13.34
N GLN A 40 -0.61 -9.53 14.09
CA GLN A 40 -1.09 -8.22 14.52
C GLN A 40 -0.73 -7.10 13.53
N GLU A 41 0.07 -7.39 12.50
CA GLU A 41 0.39 -6.42 11.46
C GLU A 41 -0.84 -6.19 10.58
N LYS A 42 -1.33 -4.95 10.57
CA LYS A 42 -2.40 -4.53 9.65
C LYS A 42 -1.93 -4.44 8.20
N VAL A 43 -0.63 -4.18 8.01
CA VAL A 43 0.02 -4.05 6.71
C VAL A 43 1.28 -4.90 6.76
N SER A 44 1.36 -5.93 5.91
CA SER A 44 2.55 -6.76 5.81
C SER A 44 3.75 -5.99 5.25
N ALA A 45 4.97 -6.53 5.43
CA ALA A 45 6.17 -5.88 4.90
C ALA A 45 6.11 -5.75 3.37
N GLY A 46 5.65 -6.81 2.68
CA GLY A 46 5.45 -6.78 1.23
C GLY A 46 4.43 -5.73 0.78
N GLN A 47 3.32 -5.57 1.49
CA GLN A 47 2.33 -4.53 1.18
C GLN A 47 2.88 -3.12 1.42
N ALA A 48 3.65 -2.92 2.49
CA ALA A 48 4.31 -1.65 2.74
C ALA A 48 5.30 -1.29 1.62
N VAL A 49 6.07 -2.27 1.12
CA VAL A 49 6.98 -2.06 -0.01
C VAL A 49 6.22 -1.77 -1.30
N LYS A 50 5.15 -2.52 -1.60
CA LYS A 50 4.26 -2.22 -2.73
C LYS A 50 3.78 -0.77 -2.66
N ALA A 51 3.30 -0.33 -1.50
CA ALA A 51 2.86 1.04 -1.29
C ALA A 51 3.99 2.05 -1.55
N MET A 52 5.19 1.81 -1.00
CA MET A 52 6.34 2.70 -1.21
C MET A 52 6.77 2.79 -2.67
N ILE A 53 6.68 1.70 -3.44
CA ILE A 53 6.93 1.71 -4.89
C ILE A 53 5.89 2.58 -5.61
N LEU A 54 4.60 2.39 -5.32
CA LEU A 54 3.52 3.20 -5.91
C LEU A 54 3.68 4.68 -5.56
N ASN A 55 4.08 4.99 -4.33
CA ASN A 55 4.35 6.36 -3.90
C ASN A 55 5.58 6.96 -4.61
N GLY A 56 6.66 6.19 -4.78
CA GLY A 56 7.87 6.64 -5.45
C GLY A 56 7.69 7.05 -6.92
N LEU A 57 6.60 6.64 -7.56
CA LEU A 57 6.28 6.98 -8.95
C LEU A 57 5.41 8.24 -9.10
N GLY A 58 4.71 8.68 -8.05
CA GLY A 58 3.79 9.82 -8.10
C GLY A 58 4.04 10.92 -7.05
N PHE A 59 4.86 10.65 -6.02
CA PHE A 59 5.08 11.54 -4.88
C PHE A 59 6.57 11.74 -4.59
N VAL A 60 7.23 12.47 -5.48
CA VAL A 60 8.64 12.81 -5.32
C VAL A 60 8.76 13.90 -4.23
N SER A 61 9.60 13.65 -3.21
CA SER A 61 10.03 14.63 -2.17
C SER A 61 9.13 14.90 -0.95
N GLY A 62 8.12 14.07 -0.65
CA GLY A 62 7.37 14.17 0.60
C GLY A 62 7.95 13.35 1.76
N THR A 63 7.66 13.75 3.00
CA THR A 63 8.02 13.00 4.22
C THR A 63 7.11 11.79 4.44
N LEU A 64 7.60 10.72 5.08
CA LEU A 64 6.82 9.48 5.32
C LEU A 64 5.50 9.71 6.07
N TYR A 65 5.43 10.66 7.00
CA TYR A 65 4.19 10.93 7.74
C TYR A 65 3.05 11.48 6.85
N MET A 66 3.36 11.99 5.66
CA MET A 66 2.36 12.48 4.70
C MET A 66 1.76 11.36 3.84
N PHE A 67 2.31 10.15 3.93
CA PHE A 67 1.93 9.01 3.11
C PHE A 67 0.44 8.65 3.24
N PRO A 68 -0.18 8.59 4.44
CA PRO A 68 -1.61 8.33 4.56
C PRO A 68 -2.46 9.33 3.76
N LYS A 69 -2.16 10.63 3.90
CA LYS A 69 -2.88 11.69 3.19
C LYS A 69 -2.74 11.59 1.66
N TYR A 70 -1.60 11.11 1.19
CA TYR A 70 -1.41 10.85 -0.24
C TYR A 70 -2.27 9.66 -0.71
N MET A 71 -2.32 8.58 0.06
CA MET A 71 -3.12 7.38 -0.24
C MET A 71 -4.62 7.62 -0.21
N ASP A 72 -5.11 8.59 0.59
CA ASP A 72 -6.52 9.01 0.59
C ASP A 72 -7.03 9.44 -0.79
N GLY A 73 -6.14 9.90 -1.69
CA GLY A 73 -6.50 10.30 -3.04
C GLY A 73 -6.76 9.15 -4.02
N TYR A 74 -6.48 7.90 -3.61
CA TYR A 74 -6.46 6.73 -4.48
C TYR A 74 -7.32 5.58 -3.95
N ALA A 75 -7.58 4.62 -4.83
CA ALA A 75 -8.25 3.36 -4.50
C ALA A 75 -7.32 2.43 -3.70
N CYS A 76 -7.01 2.78 -2.45
CA CYS A 76 -6.02 2.11 -1.60
C CYS A 76 -6.19 0.59 -1.54
N GLU A 77 -7.39 0.09 -1.25
CA GLU A 77 -7.66 -1.36 -1.17
C GLU A 77 -7.48 -2.07 -2.52
N ASN A 78 -7.85 -1.41 -3.63
CA ASN A 78 -7.66 -1.97 -4.97
C ASN A 78 -6.18 -2.03 -5.36
N LEU A 79 -5.35 -1.13 -4.83
CA LEU A 79 -3.92 -1.08 -5.11
C LEU A 79 -3.12 -2.00 -4.19
N LEU A 80 -3.51 -2.15 -2.92
CA LEU A 80 -2.67 -2.76 -1.88
C LEU A 80 -3.26 -4.04 -1.26
N GLY A 81 -4.52 -4.33 -1.54
CA GLY A 81 -5.25 -5.48 -1.01
C GLY A 81 -6.40 -5.07 -0.10
N GLU A 82 -7.37 -5.98 0.04
CA GLU A 82 -8.57 -5.80 0.86
C GLU A 82 -8.22 -5.46 2.32
N GLY A 83 -8.92 -4.48 2.90
CA GLY A 83 -8.73 -4.05 4.28
C GLY A 83 -7.52 -3.15 4.53
N ILE A 84 -6.72 -2.84 3.50
CA ILE A 84 -5.60 -1.91 3.63
C ILE A 84 -6.10 -0.48 3.49
N LEU A 85 -6.12 0.22 4.62
CA LEU A 85 -6.55 1.61 4.71
C LEU A 85 -5.36 2.58 4.70
N PRO A 86 -5.53 3.80 4.14
CA PRO A 86 -4.49 4.83 4.14
C PRO A 86 -3.86 5.09 5.51
N GLU A 87 -4.65 5.12 6.60
CA GLU A 87 -4.14 5.40 7.95
C GLU A 87 -3.13 4.35 8.49
N TYR A 88 -3.12 3.15 7.90
CA TYR A 88 -2.19 2.09 8.30
C TYR A 88 -0.81 2.25 7.66
N LEU A 89 -0.68 3.13 6.65
CA LEU A 89 0.56 3.41 5.92
C LEU A 89 1.28 4.63 6.53
N ASN A 90 1.46 4.61 7.85
CA ASN A 90 2.14 5.67 8.59
C ASN A 90 3.67 5.48 8.62
N ASP A 91 4.37 6.53 9.04
CA ASP A 91 5.83 6.58 9.14
C ASP A 91 6.40 5.51 10.09
N ASP A 92 5.72 5.20 11.18
CA ASP A 92 6.13 4.10 12.08
C ASP A 92 6.18 2.74 11.36
N ARG A 93 5.15 2.41 10.57
CA ARG A 93 5.12 1.12 9.86
C ARG A 93 6.09 1.11 8.69
N LEU A 94 6.04 2.15 7.86
CA LEU A 94 6.89 2.25 6.67
C LEU A 94 8.38 2.30 7.05
N GLY A 95 8.73 3.09 8.08
CA GLY A 95 10.09 3.20 8.61
C GLY A 95 10.62 1.86 9.12
N ARG A 96 9.84 1.13 9.93
CA ARG A 96 10.26 -0.20 10.42
C ARG A 96 10.50 -1.21 9.29
N VAL A 97 9.69 -1.16 8.22
CA VAL A 97 9.90 -2.04 7.06
C VAL A 97 11.17 -1.67 6.32
N LEU A 98 11.49 -0.38 6.18
CA LEU A 98 12.77 0.07 5.62
C LEU A 98 13.96 -0.40 6.48
N ASP A 99 13.85 -0.33 7.81
CA ASP A 99 14.88 -0.85 8.72
C ASP A 99 15.06 -2.38 8.54
N GLN A 100 13.97 -3.13 8.42
CA GLN A 100 14.00 -4.58 8.16
C GLN A 100 14.63 -4.94 6.82
N LEU A 101 14.51 -4.08 5.80
CA LEU A 101 15.11 -4.31 4.48
C LEU A 101 16.61 -3.96 4.43
N TYR A 102 17.07 -3.10 5.32
CA TYR A 102 18.47 -2.68 5.37
C TYR A 102 19.36 -3.65 6.15
N LEU A 103 18.83 -4.28 7.19
CA LEU A 103 19.53 -5.18 8.10
C LEU A 103 19.59 -6.62 7.57
#